data_AF-U2YQL8-F1
#
_entry.id   AF-U2YQL8-F1
#
_cell.length_a   1.000
_cell.length_b   1.000
_cell.length_c   1.000
_cell.angle_alpha   90.00
_cell.angle_beta   90.00
_cell.angle_gamma   90.00
#
_symmetry.space_group_name_H-M   'P 1'
#
loop_
_entity.id
_entity.type
_entity.pdbx_description
1 polymer ?
#
loop_
_entity_poly.entity_id
_entity_poly.type
_entity_poly.pdbx_seq_one_letter_code
_entity_poly.pdbx_strand_id
1 'polypeptide(L)'
;MEQSFIPRYPVGMTQFLSLITAFGLGSIVTALVQSWLARKSMKDERSFREKQAAYIGLLEAYHRAAVEGTDETSKAFAYWQMRCELVGSADVRDAIRRIVETNDDRAGRAKADDDMKKAMRADLGVTF
;
A
#
# COMPACT_ATOMS: atom_id res chain seq x y z
N MET A 1 54.50 -10.03 -32.87
CA MET A 1 54.32 -9.98 -31.41
C MET A 1 53.14 -9.08 -31.16
N GLU A 2 52.00 -9.61 -30.71
CA GLU A 2 51.07 -8.87 -29.85
C GLU A 2 50.29 -9.91 -29.05
N GLN A 3 50.44 -9.83 -27.72
CA GLN A 3 49.95 -10.81 -26.77
C GLN A 3 48.44 -10.64 -26.59
N SER A 4 47.69 -11.73 -26.70
CA SER A 4 46.29 -11.79 -26.35
C SER A 4 46.11 -11.55 -24.85
N PHE A 5 45.43 -10.46 -24.51
CA PHE A 5 45.03 -10.12 -23.16
C PHE A 5 43.95 -11.10 -22.69
N ILE A 6 44.36 -12.13 -21.95
CA ILE A 6 43.43 -13.03 -21.25
C ILE A 6 43.15 -12.40 -19.88
N PRO A 7 41.91 -11.94 -19.60
CA PRO A 7 41.57 -11.43 -18.27
C PRO A 7 41.64 -12.58 -17.26
N ARG A 8 42.68 -12.56 -16.41
CA ARG A 8 42.78 -13.47 -15.25
C ARG A 8 41.84 -12.97 -14.16
N TYR A 9 40.60 -13.43 -14.17
CA TYR A 9 39.74 -13.32 -12.99
C TYR A 9 40.38 -14.10 -11.83
N PRO A 10 40.31 -13.60 -10.59
CA PRO A 10 40.89 -14.29 -9.44
C PRO A 10 40.24 -15.66 -9.27
N VAL A 11 41.08 -16.71 -9.19
CA VAL A 11 40.70 -18.14 -9.22
C VAL A 11 39.59 -18.51 -8.24
N GLY A 12 39.42 -17.76 -7.14
CA GLY A 12 38.36 -17.96 -6.16
C GLY A 12 36.94 -17.59 -6.63
N MET A 13 36.79 -16.62 -7.53
CA MET A 13 35.47 -16.16 -8.01
C MET A 13 34.86 -17.16 -9.01
N THR A 14 35.71 -17.76 -9.85
CA THR A 14 35.32 -18.77 -10.84
C THR A 14 34.90 -20.09 -10.15
N GLN A 15 35.62 -20.51 -9.11
CA GLN A 15 35.26 -21.72 -8.35
C GLN A 15 33.93 -21.57 -7.59
N PHE A 16 33.67 -20.40 -7.00
CA PHE A 16 32.42 -20.12 -6.31
C PHE A 16 31.22 -20.13 -7.28
N LEU A 17 31.36 -19.51 -8.45
CA LEU A 17 30.37 -19.53 -9.52
C LEU A 17 30.12 -20.95 -10.06
N SER A 18 31.18 -21.73 -10.28
CA SER A 18 31.07 -23.13 -10.69
C SER A 18 30.40 -24.00 -9.63
N LEU A 19 30.64 -23.77 -8.34
CA LEU A 19 29.97 -24.49 -7.25
C LEU A 19 28.46 -24.17 -7.17
N ILE A 20 28.08 -22.89 -7.32
CA ILE A 20 26.66 -22.49 -7.35
C ILE A 20 25.92 -23.15 -8.53
N THR A 21 26.60 -23.27 -9.67
CA THR A 21 26.05 -23.86 -10.89
C THR A 21 26.01 -25.40 -10.81
N ALA A 22 27.06 -26.02 -10.28
CA ALA A 22 27.22 -27.48 -10.21
C ALA A 22 26.37 -28.16 -9.12
N PHE A 23 26.08 -27.46 -8.01
CA PHE A 23 25.25 -27.99 -6.92
C PHE A 23 23.76 -27.61 -7.03
N GLY A 24 23.36 -26.92 -8.10
CA GLY A 24 21.97 -26.45 -8.25
C GLY A 24 21.55 -25.42 -7.18
N LEU A 25 22.49 -24.87 -6.41
CA LEU A 25 22.20 -23.90 -5.34
C LEU A 25 21.57 -22.61 -5.89
N GLY A 26 21.85 -22.27 -7.15
CA GLY A 26 21.17 -21.19 -7.85
C GLY A 26 19.65 -21.37 -7.94
N SER A 27 19.15 -22.61 -8.10
CA SER A 27 17.71 -22.86 -8.16
C SER A 27 17.04 -22.77 -6.79
N ILE A 28 17.73 -23.19 -5.73
CA ILE A 28 17.26 -23.08 -4.34
C ILE A 28 17.17 -21.61 -3.91
N VAL A 29 18.21 -20.82 -4.17
CA VAL A 29 18.22 -19.38 -3.87
C VAL A 29 17.11 -18.66 -4.64
N THR A 30 16.95 -18.97 -5.94
CA THR A 30 15.89 -18.40 -6.76
C THR A 30 14.51 -18.77 -6.22
N ALA A 31 14.27 -20.02 -5.84
CA ALA A 31 13.00 -20.47 -5.27
C ALA A 31 12.67 -19.76 -3.94
N LEU A 32 13.67 -19.50 -3.08
CA LEU A 32 13.49 -18.75 -1.84
C LEU A 32 13.12 -17.29 -2.10
N VAL A 33 13.81 -16.62 -3.03
CA VAL A 33 13.50 -15.23 -3.42
C VAL A 33 12.10 -15.14 -4.03
N GLN A 34 11.75 -16.05 -4.94
CA GLN A 34 10.42 -16.10 -5.56
C GLN A 34 9.32 -16.35 -4.52
N SER A 35 9.55 -17.27 -3.58
CA SER A 35 8.60 -17.55 -2.49
C SER A 35 8.39 -16.33 -1.58
N TRP A 36 9.48 -15.61 -1.24
CA TRP A 36 9.39 -14.38 -0.47
C TRP A 36 8.65 -13.26 -1.21
N LEU A 37 8.96 -13.06 -2.49
CA LEU A 37 8.26 -12.07 -3.35
C LEU A 37 6.78 -12.40 -3.51
N ALA A 38 6.43 -13.67 -3.76
CA ALA A 38 5.05 -14.11 -3.86
C ALA A 38 4.29 -13.86 -2.56
N ARG A 39 4.90 -14.20 -1.41
CA ARG A 39 4.30 -13.97 -0.09
C ARG A 39 4.15 -12.48 0.22
N LYS A 40 5.12 -11.65 -0.18
CA LYS A 40 5.03 -10.19 -0.05
C LYS A 40 3.92 -9.62 -0.93
N SER A 41 3.88 -10.00 -2.21
CA SER A 41 2.84 -9.57 -3.16
C SER A 41 1.44 -9.96 -2.68
N MET A 42 1.24 -11.16 -2.13
CA MET A 42 -0.06 -11.56 -1.58
C MET A 42 -0.51 -10.70 -0.39
N LYS A 43 0.42 -10.31 0.49
CA LYS A 43 0.13 -9.41 1.61
C LYS A 43 -0.19 -8.00 1.13
N ASP A 44 0.60 -7.49 0.19
CA ASP A 44 0.43 -6.15 -0.37
C ASP A 44 -0.91 -6.06 -1.14
N GLU A 45 -1.25 -7.07 -1.94
CA GLU A 45 -2.54 -7.19 -2.66
C GLU A 45 -3.73 -7.26 -1.69
N ARG A 46 -3.63 -8.09 -0.64
CA ARG A 46 -4.69 -8.19 0.37
C ARG A 46 -4.90 -6.86 1.08
N SER A 47 -3.82 -6.22 1.51
CA SER A 47 -3.89 -4.92 2.18
C SER A 47 -4.49 -3.85 1.28
N PHE A 48 -4.10 -3.82 0.00
CA PHE A 48 -4.66 -2.91 -0.98
C PHE A 48 -6.18 -3.10 -1.12
N ARG A 49 -6.66 -4.34 -1.27
CA ARG A 49 -8.11 -4.63 -1.38
C ARG A 49 -8.90 -4.25 -0.14
N GLU A 50 -8.36 -4.55 1.05
CA GLU A 50 -9.01 -4.23 2.32
C GLU A 50 -9.13 -2.70 2.50
N LYS A 51 -8.07 -1.95 2.20
CA LYS A 51 -8.06 -0.48 2.18
C LYS A 51 -9.03 0.09 1.16
N GLN A 52 -8.96 -0.37 -0.08
CA GLN A 52 -9.81 0.10 -1.18
C GLN A 52 -11.29 -0.07 -0.83
N ALA A 53 -11.69 -1.24 -0.31
CA ALA A 53 -13.07 -1.50 0.09
C ALA A 53 -13.53 -0.58 1.22
N ALA A 54 -12.68 -0.35 2.23
CA ALA A 54 -13.01 0.56 3.33
C ALA A 54 -13.16 2.02 2.85
N TYR A 55 -12.24 2.48 1.99
CA TYR A 55 -12.23 3.86 1.50
C TYR A 55 -13.41 4.16 0.58
N ILE A 56 -13.73 3.26 -0.35
CA ILE A 56 -14.90 3.41 -1.22
C ILE A 56 -16.18 3.44 -0.36
N GLY A 57 -16.32 2.51 0.58
CA GLY A 57 -17.49 2.46 1.46
C GLY A 57 -17.64 3.71 2.32
N LEU A 58 -16.53 4.26 2.83
CA LEU A 58 -16.55 5.53 3.57
C LEU A 58 -16.98 6.70 2.69
N LEU A 59 -16.45 6.81 1.47
CA LEU A 59 -16.80 7.90 0.55
C LEU A 59 -18.28 7.85 0.15
N GLU A 60 -18.82 6.66 -0.11
CA GLU A 60 -20.25 6.47 -0.40
C GLU A 60 -21.14 6.83 0.78
N ALA A 61 -20.76 6.40 2.00
CA ALA A 61 -21.53 6.70 3.21
C ALA A 61 -21.44 8.18 3.57
N TYR A 62 -20.26 8.79 3.40
CA TYR A 62 -20.04 10.22 3.61
C TYR A 62 -20.91 11.07 2.68
N HIS A 63 -20.94 10.72 1.39
CA HIS A 63 -21.79 11.40 0.42
C HIS A 63 -23.28 11.27 0.78
N ARG A 64 -23.73 10.04 1.11
CA ARG A 64 -25.12 9.81 1.53
C ARG A 64 -25.50 10.57 2.80
N ALA A 65 -24.63 10.58 3.81
CA ALA A 65 -24.86 11.36 5.02
C ALA A 65 -24.97 12.87 4.74
N ALA A 66 -24.18 13.39 3.80
CA ALA A 66 -24.24 14.80 3.39
C ALA A 66 -25.51 15.15 2.59
N VAL A 67 -26.08 14.20 1.84
CA VAL A 67 -27.28 14.41 1.01
C VAL A 67 -28.57 14.17 1.79
N GLU A 68 -28.65 13.07 2.53
CA GLU A 68 -29.88 12.63 3.20
C GLU A 68 -29.98 13.14 4.64
N GLY A 69 -28.85 13.27 5.35
CA GLY A 69 -28.82 13.80 6.72
C GLY A 69 -29.61 12.97 7.74
N THR A 70 -29.77 11.67 7.52
CA THR A 70 -30.53 10.77 8.41
C THR A 70 -29.65 10.14 9.48
N ASP A 71 -30.26 9.66 10.57
CA ASP A 71 -29.54 8.88 11.60
C ASP A 71 -28.94 7.59 11.02
N GLU A 72 -29.65 6.93 10.10
CA GLU A 72 -29.18 5.73 9.41
C GLU A 72 -27.91 6.01 8.58
N THR A 73 -27.90 7.10 7.81
CA THR A 73 -26.71 7.46 7.01
C THR A 73 -25.55 7.93 7.87
N SER A 74 -25.83 8.58 9.00
CA SER A 74 -24.82 8.94 10.01
C SER A 74 -24.18 7.71 10.64
N LYS A 75 -24.98 6.69 11.00
CA LYS A 75 -24.49 5.39 11.50
C LYS A 75 -23.69 4.63 10.45
N ALA A 76 -24.13 4.67 9.19
CA ALA A 76 -23.39 4.08 8.09
C ALA A 76 -22.01 4.75 7.92
N PHE A 77 -21.93 6.08 8.00
CA PHE A 77 -20.66 6.80 7.97
C PHE A 77 -19.74 6.37 9.13
N ALA A 78 -20.26 6.33 10.36
CA ALA A 78 -19.50 5.89 11.53
C ALA A 78 -19.00 4.43 11.38
N TYR A 79 -19.81 3.53 10.83
CA TYR A 79 -19.41 2.16 10.56
C TYR A 79 -18.20 2.09 9.62
N TRP A 80 -18.24 2.83 8.51
CA TRP A 80 -17.13 2.84 7.56
C TRP A 80 -15.90 3.57 8.08
N GLN A 81 -16.08 4.57 8.95
CA GLN A 81 -14.97 5.22 9.65
C GLN A 81 -14.20 4.19 10.50
N MET A 82 -14.89 3.39 11.32
CA MET A 82 -14.23 2.34 12.12
C MET A 82 -13.48 1.34 11.23
N ARG A 83 -14.02 1.01 10.06
CA ARG A 83 -13.32 0.13 9.10
C ARG A 83 -12.03 0.77 8.57
N CYS A 84 -12.06 2.07 8.28
CA CYS A 84 -10.87 2.81 7.87
C CYS A 84 -9.83 2.89 8.99
N GLU A 85 -10.24 2.95 10.26
CA GLU A 85 -9.33 2.93 11.41
C GLU A 85 -8.54 1.62 11.54
N LEU A 86 -9.11 0.50 11.08
CA LEU A 86 -8.45 -0.81 11.11
C LEU A 86 -7.39 -0.98 10.02
N VAL A 87 -7.62 -0.41 8.83
CA VAL A 87 -6.81 -0.70 7.63
C VAL A 87 -5.96 0.47 7.16
N GLY A 88 -6.31 1.70 7.56
CA GLY A 88 -5.71 2.90 7.01
C GLY A 88 -4.47 3.41 7.75
N SER A 89 -3.65 4.17 7.02
CA SER A 89 -2.52 4.90 7.60
C SER A 89 -2.97 5.89 8.69
N ALA A 90 -2.01 6.37 9.48
CA ALA A 90 -2.25 7.43 10.45
C ALA A 90 -2.80 8.70 9.77
N ASP A 91 -2.25 9.05 8.60
CA ASP A 91 -2.67 10.23 7.83
C ASP A 91 -4.14 10.14 7.39
N VAL A 92 -4.59 8.95 6.95
CA VAL A 92 -6.00 8.73 6.59
C VAL A 92 -6.89 8.89 7.82
N ARG A 93 -6.51 8.29 8.95
CA ARG A 93 -7.26 8.38 10.22
C ARG A 93 -7.38 9.83 10.71
N ASP A 94 -6.27 10.57 10.68
CA ASP A 94 -6.26 11.98 11.08
C ASP A 94 -7.06 12.86 10.13
N ALA A 95 -7.05 12.58 8.83
CA ALA A 95 -7.89 13.31 7.88
C ALA A 95 -9.40 13.04 8.10
N ILE A 96 -9.79 11.79 8.35
CA ILE A 96 -11.17 11.43 8.67
C ILE A 96 -11.61 12.08 9.98
N ARG A 97 -10.78 12.09 11.02
CA ARG A 97 -11.09 12.77 12.29
C ARG A 97 -11.38 14.25 12.06
N ARG A 98 -10.58 14.92 11.23
CA ARG A 98 -10.77 16.34 10.89
C ARG A 98 -12.08 16.62 10.15
N ILE A 99 -12.60 15.69 9.35
CA ILE A 99 -13.95 15.82 8.74
C ILE A 99 -15.02 15.97 9.81
N VAL A 100 -14.94 15.15 10.87
CA VAL A 100 -15.90 15.16 11.98
C VAL A 100 -15.74 16.43 12.82
N GLU A 101 -14.50 16.82 13.12
CA GLU A 101 -14.20 18.02 13.92
C GLU A 101 -14.60 19.32 13.23
N THR A 102 -14.57 19.36 11.89
CA THR A 102 -14.91 20.56 11.08
C THR A 102 -16.36 20.58 10.61
N ASN A 103 -17.26 19.78 11.23
CA ASN A 103 -18.64 19.67 10.78
C ASN A 103 -19.38 21.02 10.70
N ASP A 104 -19.07 21.95 11.62
CA ASP A 104 -19.65 23.29 11.69
C ASP A 104 -18.84 24.36 10.91
N ASP A 105 -17.68 24.01 10.36
CA ASP A 105 -16.82 24.88 9.56
C ASP A 105 -16.77 24.42 8.10
N ARG A 106 -17.53 25.11 7.24
CA ARG A 106 -17.60 24.76 5.81
C ARG A 106 -16.24 24.82 5.10
N ALA A 107 -15.39 25.79 5.44
CA ALA A 107 -14.08 25.94 4.81
C ALA A 107 -13.10 24.88 5.32
N GLY A 108 -13.08 24.66 6.64
CA GLY A 108 -12.33 23.58 7.28
C GLY A 108 -12.71 22.20 6.73
N ARG A 109 -14.01 21.95 6.54
CA ARG A 109 -14.53 20.69 6.00
C ARG A 109 -14.11 20.45 4.56
N ALA A 110 -14.15 21.47 3.70
CA ALA A 110 -13.69 21.35 2.33
C ALA A 110 -12.21 20.97 2.26
N LYS A 111 -11.38 21.59 3.11
CA LYS A 111 -9.96 21.26 3.21
C LYS A 111 -9.74 19.84 3.76
N ALA A 112 -10.48 19.46 4.80
CA ALA A 112 -10.40 18.11 5.36
C ALA A 112 -10.81 17.04 4.34
N ASP A 113 -11.79 17.32 3.48
CA ASP A 113 -12.22 16.43 2.39
C ASP A 113 -11.10 16.21 1.36
N ASP A 114 -10.46 17.29 0.93
CA ASP A 114 -9.32 17.22 0.02
C ASP A 114 -8.13 16.47 0.64
N ASP A 115 -7.81 16.76 1.90
CA ASP A 115 -6.75 16.08 2.63
C ASP A 115 -7.05 14.58 2.79
N MET A 116 -8.30 14.20 3.07
CA MET A 116 -8.73 12.81 3.18
C MET A 116 -8.55 12.06 1.85
N LYS A 117 -9.02 12.64 0.74
CA LYS A 117 -8.84 12.03 -0.60
C LYS A 117 -7.37 11.91 -0.97
N LYS A 118 -6.54 12.89 -0.61
CA LYS A 118 -5.08 12.85 -0.84
C LYS A 118 -4.42 11.75 -0.02
N ALA A 119 -4.76 11.64 1.26
CA ALA A 119 -4.23 10.61 2.15
C ALA A 119 -4.62 9.19 1.69
N MET A 120 -5.89 8.99 1.29
CA MET A 120 -6.36 7.70 0.76
C MET A 120 -5.61 7.28 -0.50
N ARG A 121 -5.39 8.21 -1.44
CA ARG A 121 -4.63 7.95 -2.66
C ARG A 121 -3.19 7.57 -2.36
N ALA A 122 -2.52 8.33 -1.51
CA ALA A 122 -1.16 8.04 -1.07
C ALA A 122 -1.06 6.67 -0.39
N ASP A 123 -2.03 6.34 0.48
CA ASP A 123 -2.04 5.09 1.23
C ASP A 123 -2.38 3.85 0.37
N LEU A 124 -3.03 4.06 -0.78
CA LEU A 124 -3.23 3.06 -1.83
C LEU A 124 -2.07 3.00 -2.84
N GLY A 125 -1.09 3.90 -2.76
CA GLY A 125 -0.01 4.01 -3.76
C GLY A 125 -0.46 4.58 -5.10
N VAL A 126 -1.60 5.27 -5.16
CA VAL A 126 -2.12 5.93 -6.37
C VAL A 126 -1.56 7.36 -6.41
N THR A 127 -0.53 7.59 -7.22
CA THR A 127 0.04 8.92 -7.46
C THR A 127 -0.32 9.39 -8.88
N PHE A 128 -0.81 10.62 -9.00
CA PHE A 128 -1.06 11.32 -10.27
C PHE A 128 -0.14 12.54 -10.33
#